data_AF-A0A938ECX9-F1
#
_entry.id   AF-A0A938ECX9-F1
#
_cell.length_a   1.000
_cell.length_b   1.000
_cell.length_c   1.000
_cell.angle_alpha   90.00
_cell.angle_beta   90.00
_cell.angle_gamma   90.00
#
_symmetry.space_group_name_H-M   'P 1'
#
loop_
_entity.id
_entity.type
_entity.pdbx_description
1 polymer ?
#
loop_
_entity_poly.entity_id
_entity_poly.type
_entity_poly.pdbx_seq_one_letter_code
_entity_poly.pdbx_strand_id
1 'polypeptide(L)'
;MIAVVPVRGGVLATGADETIAECGGNVLLVGTGCRLAAAEFVAATTRVRVAELGDFAPIAWAEALAAALADEDAVVLPANADGRDLA
;
A
#
# COMPACT_ATOMS: atom_id res chain seq x y z
N MET A 1 -4.54 -12.23 -1.94
CA MET A 1 -4.83 -10.98 -1.19
C MET A 1 -3.57 -10.14 -1.13
N ILE A 2 -3.72 -8.83 -1.22
CA ILE A 2 -2.63 -7.86 -1.18
C ILE A 2 -3.01 -6.69 -0.25
N ALA A 3 -2.05 -6.21 0.53
CA ALA A 3 -2.19 -4.95 1.26
C ALA A 3 -1.85 -3.77 0.33
N VAL A 4 -2.73 -2.77 0.21
CA VAL A 4 -2.41 -1.50 -0.45
C VAL A 4 -2.26 -0.44 0.63
N VAL A 5 -1.03 0.03 0.82
CA VAL A 5 -0.67 0.90 1.95
C VAL A 5 -0.22 2.27 1.43
N PRO A 6 -0.96 3.34 1.77
CA PRO A 6 -0.53 4.71 1.49
C PRO A 6 0.77 5.06 2.23
N VAL A 7 1.65 5.79 1.55
CA VAL A 7 2.93 6.29 2.08
C VAL A 7 3.03 7.79 1.85
N ARG A 8 3.39 8.53 2.91
CA ARG A 8 3.59 9.99 2.86
C ARG A 8 5.01 10.32 3.31
N GLY A 9 5.86 10.76 2.39
CA GLY A 9 7.25 11.11 2.66
C GLY A 9 8.07 9.95 3.23
N GLY A 10 7.79 8.71 2.80
CA GLY A 10 8.43 7.51 3.33
C GLY A 10 7.86 6.97 4.64
N VAL A 11 6.79 7.56 5.16
CA VAL A 11 6.10 7.08 6.36
C VAL A 11 4.86 6.29 5.97
N LEU A 12 4.73 5.07 6.47
CA LEU A 12 3.55 4.22 6.28
C LEU A 12 2.32 4.80 6.99
N ALA A 13 1.14 4.64 6.40
CA ALA A 13 -0.10 5.01 7.05
C ALA A 13 -0.35 4.17 8.33
N THR A 14 -1.03 4.74 9.34
CA THR A 14 -1.33 4.03 10.59
C THR A 14 -2.13 2.74 10.33
N GLY A 15 -1.76 1.65 10.99
CA GLY A 15 -2.36 0.32 10.77
C GLY A 15 -1.74 -0.46 9.61
N ALA A 16 -0.66 0.04 9.00
CA ALA A 16 0.02 -0.63 7.91
C ALA A 16 0.56 -2.01 8.31
N ASP A 17 1.19 -2.13 9.48
CA ASP A 17 1.82 -3.38 9.92
C ASP A 17 0.78 -4.50 10.06
N GLU A 18 -0.37 -4.21 10.67
CA GLU A 18 -1.47 -5.17 10.78
C GLU A 18 -2.06 -5.53 9.41
N THR A 19 -2.22 -4.54 8.53
CA THR A 19 -2.75 -4.74 7.16
C THR A 19 -1.82 -5.64 6.33
N ILE A 20 -0.50 -5.40 6.43
CA ILE A 20 0.54 -6.18 5.74
C ILE A 20 0.61 -7.60 6.31
N ALA A 21 0.53 -7.75 7.63
CA ALA A 21 0.54 -9.05 8.29
C ALA A 21 -0.66 -9.91 7.88
N GLU A 22 -1.87 -9.33 7.81
CA GLU A 22 -3.08 -10.01 7.34
C GLU A 22 -2.96 -10.50 5.89
N CYS A 23 -2.14 -9.81 5.08
CA CYS A 23 -1.84 -10.19 3.70
C CYS A 23 -0.59 -11.09 3.56
N GLY A 24 -0.08 -11.65 4.66
CA GLY A 24 1.08 -12.55 4.66
C GLY A 24 2.37 -11.89 4.14
N GLY A 25 2.49 -10.57 4.29
CA GLY A 25 3.64 -9.81 3.79
C GLY A 25 3.62 -9.48 2.30
N ASN A 26 2.50 -9.69 1.58
CA ASN A 26 2.29 -9.20 0.22
C ASN A 26 1.71 -7.79 0.25
N VAL A 27 2.50 -6.80 -0.16
CA VAL A 27 2.16 -5.38 -0.07
C VAL A 27 2.50 -4.61 -1.34
N LEU A 28 1.63 -3.66 -1.68
CA LEU A 28 1.89 -2.55 -2.59
C LEU A 28 1.89 -1.24 -1.80
N LEU A 29 3.03 -0.58 -1.76
CA LEU A 29 3.18 0.77 -1.22
C LEU A 29 2.83 1.80 -2.29
N VAL A 30 2.03 2.81 -1.95
CA VAL A 30 1.56 3.83 -2.91
C VAL A 30 1.68 5.23 -2.31
N GLY A 31 2.24 6.17 -3.06
CA GLY A 31 2.31 7.58 -2.66
C GLY A 31 3.70 8.18 -2.85
N THR A 32 4.24 8.80 -1.80
CA THR A 32 5.56 9.45 -1.84
C THR A 32 6.58 8.77 -0.92
N GLY A 33 7.76 8.49 -1.45
CA GLY A 33 8.86 7.90 -0.69
C GLY A 33 8.67 6.41 -0.41
N CYS A 34 7.92 5.71 -1.26
CA CYS A 34 7.60 4.29 -1.10
C CYS A 34 8.86 3.42 -1.00
N ARG A 35 9.90 3.75 -1.78
CA ARG A 35 11.19 3.02 -1.70
C ARG A 35 11.92 3.21 -0.38
N LEU A 36 11.80 4.39 0.24
CA LEU A 36 12.37 4.64 1.57
C LEU A 36 11.64 3.79 2.61
N ALA A 37 10.30 3.84 2.61
CA ALA A 37 9.48 3.02 3.48
C ALA A 37 9.77 1.51 3.32
N ALA A 38 9.89 1.04 2.07
CA ALA A 38 10.20 -0.36 1.78
C ALA A 38 11.55 -0.82 2.34
N ALA A 39 12.54 0.08 2.43
CA ALA A 39 13.87 -0.25 2.94
C ALA A 39 13.88 -0.48 4.47
N GLU A 40 12.85 0.00 5.19
CA GLU A 40 12.71 -0.19 6.63
C GLU A 40 12.06 -1.53 7.00
N PHE A 41 11.51 -2.26 6.02
CA PHE A 41 10.92 -3.57 6.29
C PHE A 41 12.00 -4.60 6.69
N VAL A 42 11.92 -5.06 7.94
CA VAL A 42 12.68 -6.20 8.44
C VAL A 42 11.99 -7.51 8.09
N ALA A 43 12.71 -8.43 7.44
CA ALA A 43 12.57 -9.88 7.20
C ALA A 43 11.18 -10.58 7.04
N ALA A 44 10.08 -10.06 7.60
CA ALA A 44 8.74 -10.63 7.54
C ALA A 44 7.94 -10.23 6.28
N THR A 45 8.40 -9.25 5.51
CA THR A 45 7.73 -8.85 4.27
C THR A 45 8.24 -9.69 3.10
N THR A 46 7.35 -10.51 2.53
CA THR A 46 7.70 -11.53 1.54
C THR A 46 7.66 -11.00 0.12
N ARG A 47 6.78 -10.05 -0.18
CA ARG A 47 6.63 -9.45 -1.51
C ARG A 47 6.25 -7.98 -1.41
N VAL A 48 7.20 -7.11 -1.73
CA VAL A 48 7.02 -5.65 -1.73
C VAL A 48 6.97 -5.14 -3.17
N ARG A 49 5.88 -4.47 -3.53
CA ARG A 49 5.77 -3.61 -4.71
C ARG A 49 5.67 -2.16 -4.26
N VAL A 50 6.12 -1.25 -5.12
CA VAL A 50 6.06 0.20 -4.87
C VAL A 50 5.47 0.92 -6.08
N ALA A 51 4.65 1.93 -5.84
CA ALA A 51 4.09 2.84 -6.84
C ALA A 51 4.23 4.30 -6.34
N GLU A 52 5.18 5.02 -6.92
CA GLU A 52 5.38 6.45 -6.62
C GLU A 52 4.35 7.27 -7.42
N LEU A 53 3.19 7.56 -6.82
CA LEU A 53 2.07 8.27 -7.47
C LEU A 53 1.89 9.72 -6.97
N GLY A 54 2.88 10.25 -6.24
CA GLY A 54 2.84 11.63 -5.73
C GLY A 54 1.92 11.79 -4.53
N ASP A 55 1.35 12.98 -4.38
CA ASP A 55 0.45 13.31 -3.27
C ASP A 55 -0.85 12.49 -3.32
N PHE A 56 -1.52 12.38 -2.17
CA PHE A 56 -2.73 11.57 -2.02
C PHE A 56 -3.85 12.06 -2.97
N ALA A 57 -4.21 11.19 -3.91
CA ALA A 57 -5.23 11.44 -4.92
C ALA A 57 -6.02 10.14 -5.20
N PRO A 58 -6.97 9.76 -4.32
CA PRO A 58 -7.51 8.40 -4.26
C PRO A 58 -8.16 7.92 -5.56
N ILE A 59 -8.89 8.79 -6.26
CA ILE A 59 -9.49 8.48 -7.57
C ILE A 59 -8.41 8.19 -8.63
N ALA A 60 -7.43 9.09 -8.76
CA ALA A 60 -6.36 8.93 -9.75
C ALA A 60 -5.47 7.72 -9.42
N TRP A 61 -5.25 7.44 -8.13
CA TRP A 61 -4.52 6.25 -7.68
C TRP A 61 -5.29 4.98 -8.02
N ALA A 62 -6.60 4.91 -7.72
CA ALA A 62 -7.41 3.74 -8.04
C ALA A 62 -7.37 3.42 -9.54
N GLU A 63 -7.49 4.43 -10.41
CA GLU A 63 -7.36 4.28 -11.86
C GLU A 63 -5.98 3.75 -12.27
N ALA A 64 -4.90 4.32 -11.73
CA ALA A 64 -3.53 3.93 -12.04
C ALA A 64 -3.19 2.51 -11.57
N LEU A 65 -3.80 2.06 -10.47
CA LEU A 65 -3.52 0.77 -9.84
C LEU A 65 -4.41 -0.36 -10.35
N ALA A 66 -5.53 -0.06 -11.02
CA ALA A 66 -6.53 -1.04 -11.42
C ALA A 66 -5.91 -2.25 -12.17
N ALA A 67 -5.05 -2.00 -13.16
CA ALA A 67 -4.41 -3.07 -13.92
C ALA A 67 -3.42 -3.89 -13.09
N ALA A 68 -2.72 -3.27 -12.13
CA ALA A 68 -1.74 -3.94 -11.27
C ALA A 68 -2.39 -4.81 -10.18
N LEU A 69 -3.67 -4.57 -9.89
CA LEU A 69 -4.45 -5.26 -8.86
C LEU A 69 -5.53 -6.18 -9.45
N ALA A 70 -5.66 -6.26 -10.78
CA ALA A 70 -6.74 -6.97 -11.47
C ALA A 70 -6.80 -8.48 -11.17
N ASP A 71 -5.65 -9.09 -10.88
CA ASP A 71 -5.54 -10.53 -10.61
C ASP A 71 -5.53 -10.87 -9.11
N GLU A 72 -5.73 -9.89 -8.23
CA GLU A 72 -5.69 -10.09 -6.77
C GLU A 72 -7.08 -10.47 -6.25
N ASP A 73 -7.19 -11.61 -5.56
CA ASP A 73 -8.48 -12.09 -5.01
C ASP A 73 -9.17 -11.11 -4.04
N ALA A 74 -8.36 -10.29 -3.36
CA ALA A 74 -8.83 -9.21 -2.49
C ALA A 74 -7.74 -8.16 -2.28
N VAL A 75 -8.17 -6.91 -2.16
CA VAL A 75 -7.34 -5.76 -1.79
C VAL A 75 -7.70 -5.35 -0.38
N VAL A 76 -6.71 -5.30 0.52
CA VAL A 76 -6.88 -4.92 1.92
C VAL A 76 -6.23 -3.57 2.14
N LEU A 77 -6.97 -2.64 2.74
CA LEU A 77 -6.50 -1.30 3.07
C LEU A 77 -6.54 -1.08 4.58
N PRO A 78 -5.63 -0.27 5.15
CA PRO A 78 -5.71 0.10 6.55
C PRO A 78 -7.03 0.82 6.85
N ALA A 79 -7.67 0.50 7.97
CA ALA A 79 -8.96 1.09 8.36
C ALA A 79 -8.86 2.56 8.87
N ASN A 80 -7.92 3.34 8.33
CA ASN A 80 -7.73 4.77 8.60
C ASN A 80 -8.43 5.65 7.54
N ALA A 81 -8.26 6.97 7.60
CA ALA A 81 -8.90 7.88 6.64
C ALA A 81 -8.47 7.60 5.19
N ASP A 82 -7.16 7.57 4.92
CA ASP A 82 -6.60 7.37 3.58
C ASP A 82 -7.04 6.01 2.98
N GLY A 83 -7.08 4.95 3.78
CA GLY A 83 -7.52 3.63 3.33
C GLY A 83 -9.03 3.53 3.09
N ARG A 84 -9.86 4.26 3.85
CA ARG A 84 -11.30 4.34 3.58
C ARG A 84 -11.63 5.16 2.33
N ASP A 85 -10.84 6.19 2.03
CA ASP A 85 -11.03 7.02 0.85
C ASP A 85 -10.58 6.32 -0.45
N LEU A 86 -9.66 5.35 -0.36
CA LEU A 86 -9.13 4.59 -1.49
C LEU A 86 -9.91 3.29 -1.79
N ALA A 87 -10.67 2.76 -0.81
CA ALA A 87 -11.47 1.53 -0.94
C ALA A 87 -12.72 1.73 -1.80
#